data_AF-A0A1W9I288-F1
#
_entry.id   AF-A0A1W9I288-F1
#
_cell.length_a   1.000
_cell.length_b   1.000
_cell.length_c   1.000
_cell.angle_alpha   90.00
_cell.angle_beta   90.00
_cell.angle_gamma   90.00
#
_symmetry.space_group_name_H-M   'P 1'
#
loop_
_entity.id
_entity.type
_entity.pdbx_description
1 polymer ?
#
loop_
_entity_poly.entity_id
_entity_poly.type
_entity_poly.pdbx_seq_one_letter_code
_entity_poly.pdbx_strand_id
1 'polypeptide(L)'
;MADTPSPTSKPSFKERFCEPNEQPDFKLIVDRTVAVFAVYTGATLSFYLKDFLFTKDNLANHAKLWDWAGYWGTWVVFAVVALLLRYIIGSAVHLNRTYVPKETQEIKTENGKQIIVVTKTYRSTSLCWLFFDMVFLIAFGVLAFFITAASDINDLMRQAILFMVAGVLWSLVALFFRQHDEAIATEWLWIDCIQIVLTLVLFFLPLSPLWKAIPLALVYLACSFADLRVLARPTS
;
A
#
# COMPACT_ATOMS: atom_id res chain seq x y z
N MET A 1 -50.00 -13.54 28.04
CA MET A 1 -49.92 -12.16 27.55
C MET A 1 -48.54 -11.98 26.95
N ALA A 2 -48.46 -11.73 25.64
CA ALA A 2 -47.19 -11.51 24.95
C ALA A 2 -46.94 -10.01 24.92
N ASP A 3 -45.87 -9.56 25.58
CA ASP A 3 -45.44 -8.17 25.55
C ASP A 3 -44.89 -7.84 24.16
N THR A 4 -45.66 -7.07 23.41
CA THR A 4 -45.19 -6.45 22.16
C THR A 4 -44.08 -5.44 22.47
N PRO A 5 -42.90 -5.54 21.84
CA PRO A 5 -41.83 -4.58 22.04
C PRO A 5 -42.25 -3.18 21.55
N SER A 6 -42.05 -2.20 22.43
CA SER A 6 -42.30 -0.77 22.19
C SER A 6 -41.53 -0.27 20.96
N PRO A 7 -42.15 0.58 20.10
CA PRO A 7 -41.51 1.08 18.90
C PRO A 7 -40.26 1.90 19.25
N THR A 8 -39.14 1.44 18.71
CA THR A 8 -37.80 2.02 18.86
C THR A 8 -37.81 3.51 18.54
N SER A 9 -37.56 4.33 19.56
CA SER A 9 -37.32 5.76 19.41
C SER A 9 -36.18 5.97 18.42
N LYS A 10 -36.47 6.69 17.32
CA LYS A 10 -35.44 7.05 16.34
C LYS A 10 -34.31 7.79 17.08
N PRO A 11 -33.05 7.37 16.91
CA PRO A 11 -31.94 7.99 17.62
C PRO A 11 -31.89 9.48 17.29
N SER A 12 -31.69 10.30 18.32
CA SER A 12 -31.72 11.76 18.18
C SER A 12 -30.57 12.21 17.28
N PHE A 13 -30.72 13.33 16.58
CA PHE A 13 -29.67 13.85 15.70
C PHE A 13 -28.32 14.07 16.44
N LYS A 14 -28.36 14.28 17.76
CA LYS A 14 -27.16 14.38 18.62
C LYS A 14 -26.46 13.04 18.84
N GLU A 15 -27.18 11.92 18.82
CA GLU A 15 -26.58 10.57 18.94
C GLU A 15 -25.87 10.13 17.65
N ARG A 16 -26.00 10.89 16.55
CA ARG A 16 -25.24 10.63 15.31
C ARG A 16 -23.84 11.24 15.30
N PHE A 17 -23.53 12.12 16.24
CA PHE A 17 -22.21 12.74 16.34
C PHE A 17 -21.49 12.13 17.53
N CYS A 18 -20.26 11.66 17.30
CA CYS A 18 -19.39 11.15 18.37
C CYS A 18 -19.31 12.15 19.51
N GLU A 19 -19.24 11.64 20.75
CA GLU A 19 -19.04 12.51 21.90
C GLU A 19 -17.71 13.26 21.72
N PRO A 20 -17.66 14.58 21.99
CA PRO A 20 -16.47 15.40 21.76
C PRO A 20 -15.18 14.90 22.45
N ASN A 21 -15.33 14.02 23.45
CA ASN A 21 -14.24 13.46 24.26
C ASN A 21 -13.90 12.00 23.90
N GLU A 22 -14.63 11.37 22.98
CA GLU A 22 -14.35 10.01 22.55
C GLU A 22 -13.15 10.00 21.61
N GLN A 23 -12.09 9.29 21.99
CA GLN A 23 -10.92 9.14 21.14
C GLN A 23 -11.26 8.19 19.97
N PRO A 24 -10.88 8.55 18.73
CA PRO A 24 -11.13 7.69 17.58
C PRO A 24 -10.39 6.36 17.72
N ASP A 25 -11.07 5.25 17.42
CA ASP A 25 -10.45 3.93 17.33
C ASP A 25 -9.59 3.84 16.05
N PHE A 26 -8.36 4.33 16.15
CA PHE A 26 -7.37 4.32 15.07
C PHE A 26 -7.11 2.93 14.53
N LYS A 27 -7.14 1.89 15.39
CA LYS A 27 -6.92 0.51 14.94
C LYS A 27 -8.05 0.07 14.02
N LEU A 28 -9.29 0.30 14.42
CA LEU A 28 -10.44 -0.02 13.58
C LEU A 28 -10.39 0.75 12.25
N ILE A 29 -10.07 2.05 12.28
CA ILE A 29 -9.99 2.86 11.06
C ILE A 29 -8.90 2.33 10.11
N VAL A 30 -7.70 2.07 10.63
CA VAL A 30 -6.59 1.51 9.83
C VAL A 30 -6.93 0.15 9.25
N ASP A 31 -7.43 -0.78 10.07
CA ASP A 31 -7.79 -2.13 9.63
C ASP A 31 -8.83 -2.09 8.50
N ARG A 32 -9.83 -1.19 8.62
CA ARG A 32 -10.87 -1.01 7.59
C ARG A 32 -10.32 -0.36 6.33
N THR A 33 -9.51 0.69 6.45
CA THR A 33 -8.89 1.34 5.29
C THR A 33 -8.02 0.35 4.52
N VAL A 34 -7.14 -0.39 5.21
CA VAL A 34 -6.24 -1.35 4.58
C VAL A 34 -7.05 -2.45 3.87
N ALA A 35 -8.11 -2.94 4.50
CA ALA A 35 -9.00 -3.93 3.87
C ALA A 35 -9.67 -3.39 2.60
N VAL A 36 -10.24 -2.18 2.63
CA VAL A 36 -10.87 -1.57 1.44
C VAL A 36 -9.83 -1.34 0.35
N PHE A 37 -8.65 -0.82 0.70
CA PHE A 37 -7.57 -0.57 -0.25
C PHE A 37 -7.07 -1.87 -0.91
N ALA A 38 -6.89 -2.94 -0.12
CA ALA A 38 -6.48 -4.25 -0.63
C ALA A 38 -7.53 -4.85 -1.58
N VAL A 39 -8.82 -4.77 -1.24
CA VAL A 39 -9.91 -5.24 -2.10
C VAL A 39 -9.95 -4.44 -3.41
N TYR A 40 -9.90 -3.11 -3.34
CA TYR A 40 -9.90 -2.24 -4.53
C TYR A 40 -8.71 -2.54 -5.43
N THR A 41 -7.51 -2.65 -4.86
CA THR A 41 -6.29 -2.90 -5.63
C THR A 41 -6.27 -4.31 -6.20
N GLY A 42 -6.74 -5.31 -5.45
CA GLY A 42 -6.88 -6.69 -5.92
C GLY A 42 -7.89 -6.83 -7.06
N ALA A 43 -9.02 -6.11 -6.99
CA ALA A 43 -9.99 -6.05 -8.08
C ALA A 43 -9.40 -5.38 -9.34
N THR A 44 -8.76 -4.23 -9.17
CA THR A 44 -8.07 -3.49 -10.25
C THR A 44 -7.02 -4.37 -10.92
N LEU A 45 -6.21 -5.07 -10.14
CA LEU A 45 -5.21 -5.99 -10.64
C LEU A 45 -5.84 -7.19 -11.36
N SER A 46 -6.95 -7.73 -10.86
CA SER A 46 -7.65 -8.85 -11.49
C SER A 46 -8.21 -8.48 -12.87
N PHE A 47 -8.80 -7.28 -13.00
CA PHE A 47 -9.24 -6.77 -14.30
C PHE A 47 -8.06 -6.55 -15.24
N TYR A 48 -6.98 -5.94 -14.74
CA TYR A 48 -5.78 -5.74 -15.52
C TYR A 48 -5.19 -7.06 -16.04
N LEU A 49 -5.00 -8.07 -15.18
CA LEU A 49 -4.49 -9.38 -15.59
C LEU A 49 -5.39 -10.02 -16.65
N LYS A 50 -6.70 -9.98 -16.44
CA LYS A 50 -7.68 -10.53 -17.38
C LYS A 50 -7.63 -9.82 -18.74
N ASP A 51 -7.70 -8.50 -18.74
CA ASP A 51 -7.85 -7.71 -19.95
C ASP A 51 -6.52 -7.52 -20.70
N PHE A 52 -5.39 -7.65 -20.01
CA PHE A 52 -4.06 -7.47 -20.59
C PHE A 52 -3.38 -8.80 -20.98
N LEU A 53 -3.37 -9.80 -20.09
CA LEU A 53 -2.73 -11.10 -20.40
C LEU A 53 -3.66 -12.06 -21.13
N PHE A 54 -4.92 -12.13 -20.70
CA PHE A 54 -5.85 -13.18 -21.14
C PHE A 54 -6.80 -12.71 -22.26
N THR A 55 -6.34 -11.80 -23.12
CA THR A 55 -7.07 -11.48 -24.35
C THR A 55 -7.15 -12.71 -25.26
N LYS A 56 -8.21 -12.78 -26.07
CA LYS A 56 -8.39 -13.89 -27.02
C LYS A 56 -7.20 -14.04 -27.96
N ASP A 57 -6.63 -12.92 -28.40
CA ASP A 57 -5.48 -12.90 -29.31
C ASP A 57 -4.22 -13.42 -28.62
N ASN A 58 -3.98 -13.03 -27.36
CA ASN A 58 -2.82 -13.52 -26.60
C ASN A 58 -2.93 -15.02 -26.32
N LEU A 59 -4.12 -15.49 -25.95
CA LEU A 59 -4.39 -16.92 -25.72
C LEU A 59 -4.22 -17.76 -27.01
N ALA A 60 -4.57 -17.20 -28.17
CA ALA A 60 -4.38 -17.86 -29.45
C ALA A 60 -2.90 -17.92 -29.87
N ASN A 61 -2.13 -16.86 -29.61
CA ASN A 61 -0.73 -16.75 -30.01
C ASN A 61 0.27 -17.36 -29.01
N HIS A 62 -0.11 -17.51 -27.74
CA HIS A 62 0.74 -18.04 -26.66
C HIS A 62 0.08 -19.24 -25.96
N ALA A 63 -0.30 -20.25 -26.75
CA ALA A 63 -1.02 -21.42 -26.25
C ALA A 63 -0.21 -22.29 -25.28
N LYS A 64 1.13 -22.26 -25.34
CA LYS A 64 1.99 -23.02 -24.42
C LYS A 64 2.62 -22.11 -23.38
N LEU A 65 2.74 -22.63 -22.15
CA LEU A 65 3.26 -21.89 -21.00
C LEU A 65 4.69 -21.34 -21.20
N TRP A 66 5.52 -22.05 -21.98
CA TRP A 66 6.89 -21.63 -22.30
C TRP A 66 6.96 -20.41 -23.23
N ASP A 67 5.92 -20.20 -24.06
CA ASP A 67 5.86 -19.08 -25.01
C ASP A 67 5.65 -17.74 -24.27
N TRP A 68 5.14 -17.79 -23.03
CA TRP A 68 4.89 -16.62 -22.18
C TRP A 68 6.19 -15.94 -21.75
N ALA A 69 7.32 -16.65 -21.67
CA ALA A 69 8.61 -16.05 -21.33
C ALA A 69 9.12 -15.12 -22.44
N GLY A 70 8.74 -15.38 -23.69
CA GLY A 70 9.04 -14.52 -24.85
C GLY A 70 8.03 -13.38 -25.04
N TYR A 71 6.89 -13.42 -24.35
CA TYR A 71 5.87 -12.38 -24.41
C TYR A 71 6.19 -11.26 -23.41
N TRP A 72 6.42 -10.04 -23.93
CA TRP A 72 6.75 -8.87 -23.11
C TRP A 72 5.65 -8.54 -22.09
N GLY A 73 4.39 -8.81 -22.42
CA GLY A 73 3.26 -8.54 -21.54
C GLY A 73 3.32 -9.33 -20.23
N THR A 74 3.83 -10.56 -20.24
CA THR A 74 4.05 -11.37 -19.03
C THR A 74 4.98 -10.64 -18.05
N TRP A 75 6.09 -10.11 -18.55
CA TRP A 75 7.08 -9.39 -17.74
C TRP A 75 6.53 -8.07 -17.23
N VAL A 76 5.79 -7.35 -18.06
CA VAL A 76 5.09 -6.12 -17.64
C VAL A 76 4.12 -6.42 -16.50
N VAL A 77 3.39 -7.52 -16.53
CA VAL A 77 2.54 -7.92 -15.41
C VAL A 77 3.34 -8.13 -14.14
N PHE A 78 4.47 -8.84 -14.19
CA PHE A 78 5.31 -8.99 -13.01
C PHE A 78 5.80 -7.65 -12.47
N ALA A 79 6.18 -6.72 -13.35
CA ALA A 79 6.55 -5.37 -12.96
C ALA A 79 5.39 -4.65 -12.25
N VAL A 80 4.21 -4.60 -12.87
CA VAL A 80 3.03 -3.91 -12.30
C VAL A 80 2.62 -4.53 -10.97
N VAL A 81 2.54 -5.86 -10.89
CA VAL A 81 2.21 -6.58 -9.64
C VAL A 81 3.22 -6.25 -8.55
N ALA A 82 4.53 -6.31 -8.85
CA ALA A 82 5.58 -6.01 -7.88
C ALA A 82 5.51 -4.55 -7.39
N LEU A 83 5.29 -3.61 -8.31
CA LEU A 83 5.12 -2.20 -7.98
C LEU A 83 3.91 -2.00 -7.06
N LEU A 84 2.73 -2.49 -7.45
CA LEU A 84 1.50 -2.32 -6.66
C LEU A 84 1.60 -3.01 -5.30
N LEU A 85 2.15 -4.22 -5.22
CA LEU A 85 2.33 -4.94 -3.96
C LEU A 85 3.22 -4.16 -2.99
N ARG A 86 4.31 -3.56 -3.47
CA ARG A 86 5.17 -2.70 -2.67
C ARG A 86 4.36 -1.61 -1.98
N TYR A 87 3.49 -0.92 -2.71
CA TYR A 87 2.70 0.18 -2.13
C TYR A 87 1.57 -0.31 -1.23
N ILE A 88 0.90 -1.43 -1.53
CA ILE A 88 -0.11 -2.02 -0.64
C ILE A 88 0.53 -2.42 0.69
N ILE A 89 1.61 -3.20 0.63
CA ILE A 89 2.28 -3.71 1.81
C ILE A 89 2.91 -2.56 2.59
N GLY A 90 3.59 -1.65 1.89
CA GLY A 90 4.19 -0.45 2.48
C GLY A 90 3.15 0.38 3.22
N SER A 91 2.08 0.77 2.54
CA SER A 91 0.98 1.55 3.12
C SER A 91 0.36 0.88 4.34
N ALA A 92 0.09 -0.43 4.27
CA ALA A 92 -0.49 -1.18 5.38
C ALA A 92 0.43 -1.16 6.61
N VAL A 93 1.73 -1.37 6.42
CA VAL A 93 2.69 -1.37 7.52
C VAL A 93 2.92 0.04 8.07
N HIS A 94 2.97 1.05 7.21
CA HIS A 94 3.03 2.45 7.64
C HIS A 94 1.85 2.81 8.53
N LEU A 95 0.62 2.63 8.02
CA LEU A 95 -0.59 2.93 8.79
C LEU A 95 -0.63 2.16 10.12
N ASN A 96 -0.26 0.88 10.09
CA ASN A 96 -0.22 0.06 11.30
C ASN A 96 0.82 0.58 12.30
N ARG A 97 2.07 0.81 11.88
CA ARG A 97 3.14 1.30 12.76
C ARG A 97 2.84 2.70 13.31
N THR A 98 2.24 3.58 12.52
CA THR A 98 1.97 4.96 12.95
C THR A 98 0.78 5.03 13.92
N TYR A 99 -0.33 4.36 13.61
CA TYR A 99 -1.61 4.62 14.27
C TYR A 99 -2.13 3.48 15.15
N VAL A 100 -1.65 2.24 14.96
CA VAL A 100 -2.05 1.11 15.81
C VAL A 100 -1.15 1.10 17.05
N PRO A 101 -1.71 1.08 18.27
CA PRO A 101 -0.90 1.13 19.48
C PRO A 101 -0.10 -0.15 19.66
N LYS A 102 1.18 0.00 20.05
CA LYS A 102 1.98 -1.14 20.52
C LYS A 102 1.62 -1.43 21.96
N GLU A 103 1.14 -2.64 22.21
CA GLU A 103 0.85 -3.16 23.55
C GLU A 103 2.13 -3.72 24.16
N THR A 104 2.58 -3.12 25.26
CA THR A 104 3.69 -3.63 26.06
C THR A 104 3.13 -4.22 27.35
N GLN A 105 3.42 -5.49 27.60
CA GLN A 105 3.02 -6.16 28.84
C GLN A 105 4.17 -6.12 29.83
N GLU A 106 3.97 -5.46 30.96
CA GLU A 106 4.90 -5.45 32.08
C GLU A 106 4.32 -6.27 33.22
N ILE A 107 5.07 -7.26 33.70
CA ILE A 107 4.69 -8.00 34.91
C ILE A 107 5.17 -7.18 36.11
N LYS A 108 4.24 -6.59 36.86
CA LYS A 108 4.53 -5.89 38.11
C LYS A 108 4.10 -6.77 39.28
N THR A 109 4.99 -6.96 40.24
CA THR A 109 4.65 -7.69 41.48
C THR A 109 4.22 -6.67 42.53
N GLU A 110 2.95 -6.70 42.90
CA GLU A 110 2.39 -5.83 43.93
C GLU A 110 1.81 -6.70 45.05
N ASN A 111 2.26 -6.50 46.29
CA ASN A 111 1.87 -7.30 47.46
C ASN A 111 2.03 -8.83 47.28
N GLY A 112 3.09 -9.26 46.57
CA GLY A 112 3.36 -10.67 46.29
C GLY A 112 2.49 -11.30 45.18
N LYS A 113 1.59 -10.52 44.55
CA LYS A 113 0.78 -10.95 43.40
C LYS A 113 1.37 -10.36 42.12
N GLN A 114 1.55 -11.19 41.09
CA GLN A 114 1.92 -10.72 39.76
C GLN A 114 0.69 -10.13 39.06
N ILE A 115 0.79 -8.87 38.66
CA ILE A 115 -0.21 -8.14 37.88
C ILE A 115 0.40 -7.86 36.51
N ILE A 116 -0.31 -8.25 35.46
CA ILE A 116 0.06 -7.93 34.08
C ILE A 116 -0.49 -6.54 33.78
N VAL A 117 0.40 -5.55 33.65
CA VAL A 117 0.04 -4.19 33.24
C VAL A 117 0.26 -4.08 31.74
N VAL A 118 -0.82 -3.83 30.99
CA VAL A 118 -0.76 -3.63 29.55
C VAL A 118 -0.73 -2.13 29.27
N THR A 119 0.40 -1.63 28.78
CA THR A 119 0.57 -0.22 28.38
C THR A 119 0.42 -0.10 26.87
N LYS A 120 -0.49 0.77 26.41
CA LYS A 120 -0.66 1.10 24.98
C LYS A 120 0.14 2.35 24.65
N THR A 121 1.06 2.24 23.68
CA THR A 121 1.86 3.36 23.20
C THR A 121 1.52 3.65 21.74
N TYR A 122 1.12 4.88 21.44
CA TYR A 122 0.81 5.35 20.08
C TYR A 122 2.00 6.14 19.54
N ARG A 123 2.36 5.95 18.26
CA ARG A 123 3.36 6.81 17.61
C ARG A 123 2.76 8.14 17.16
N SER A 124 1.51 8.12 16.68
CA SER A 124 0.75 9.32 16.34
C SER A 124 -0.72 9.15 16.68
N THR A 125 -1.32 10.19 17.24
CA THR A 125 -2.77 10.31 17.50
C THR A 125 -3.41 11.43 16.67
N SER A 126 -2.68 11.95 15.68
CA SER A 126 -3.15 13.07 14.85
C SER A 126 -4.08 12.58 13.74
N LEU A 127 -5.35 12.98 13.83
CA LEU A 127 -6.33 12.76 12.76
C LEU A 127 -5.96 13.48 11.45
N CYS A 128 -5.28 14.63 11.54
CA CYS A 128 -4.84 15.36 10.36
C CYS A 128 -3.80 14.55 9.55
N TRP A 129 -2.86 13.90 10.24
CA TRP A 129 -1.88 13.02 9.58
C TRP A 129 -2.54 11.78 8.99
N LEU A 130 -3.52 11.20 9.70
CA LEU A 130 -4.27 10.06 9.17
C LEU A 130 -5.01 10.46 7.88
N PHE A 131 -5.71 11.59 7.89
CA PHE A 131 -6.40 12.11 6.71
C PHE A 131 -5.43 12.37 5.54
N PHE A 132 -4.27 12.96 5.82
CA PHE A 132 -3.21 13.15 4.83
C PHE A 132 -2.77 11.82 4.19
N ASP A 133 -2.53 10.79 5.01
CA ASP A 133 -2.16 9.46 4.50
C ASP A 133 -3.29 8.86 3.66
N MET A 134 -4.56 9.04 4.03
CA MET A 134 -5.71 8.60 3.21
C MET A 134 -5.74 9.27 1.84
N VAL A 135 -5.45 10.58 1.76
CA VAL A 135 -5.40 11.31 0.49
C VAL A 135 -4.32 10.73 -0.42
N PHE A 136 -3.15 10.40 0.13
CA PHE A 136 -2.09 9.73 -0.63
C PHE A 136 -2.48 8.33 -1.09
N LEU A 137 -3.18 7.54 -0.27
CA LEU A 137 -3.70 6.24 -0.70
C LEU A 137 -4.68 6.34 -1.86
N ILE A 138 -5.56 7.34 -1.83
CA ILE A 138 -6.47 7.62 -2.96
C ILE A 138 -5.67 8.00 -4.19
N ALA A 139 -4.66 8.89 -4.06
CA ALA A 139 -3.80 9.27 -5.17
C ALA A 139 -3.06 8.06 -5.77
N PHE A 140 -2.50 7.17 -4.94
CA PHE A 140 -1.90 5.92 -5.39
C PHE A 140 -2.91 5.00 -6.08
N GLY A 141 -4.14 4.91 -5.57
CA GLY A 141 -5.20 4.13 -6.22
C GLY A 141 -5.56 4.65 -7.62
N VAL A 142 -5.59 5.98 -7.81
CA VAL A 142 -5.81 6.62 -9.12
C VAL A 142 -4.62 6.40 -10.05
N LEU A 143 -3.38 6.55 -9.56
CA LEU A 143 -2.18 6.30 -10.36
C LEU A 143 -2.05 4.82 -10.75
N ALA A 144 -2.43 3.90 -9.87
CA ALA A 144 -2.50 2.47 -10.18
C ALA A 144 -3.45 2.20 -11.34
N PHE A 145 -4.63 2.84 -11.34
CA PHE A 145 -5.57 2.74 -12.45
C PHE A 145 -4.95 3.22 -13.77
N PHE A 146 -4.24 4.35 -13.78
CA PHE A 146 -3.56 4.83 -14.99
C PHE A 146 -2.45 3.89 -15.48
N ILE A 147 -1.69 3.26 -14.58
CA ILE A 147 -0.72 2.22 -14.97
C ILE A 147 -1.43 1.06 -15.67
N THR A 148 -2.57 0.61 -15.16
CA THR A 148 -3.33 -0.50 -15.77
C THR A 148 -3.98 -0.14 -17.10
N ALA A 149 -4.20 1.16 -17.34
CA ALA A 149 -4.78 1.67 -18.59
C ALA A 149 -3.71 1.99 -19.67
N ALA A 150 -2.43 1.77 -19.38
CA ALA A 150 -1.35 2.10 -20.30
C ALA A 150 -1.43 1.31 -21.61
N SER A 151 -1.30 1.99 -22.75
CA SER A 151 -1.45 1.38 -24.08
C SER A 151 -0.21 0.63 -24.57
N ASP A 152 0.96 1.03 -24.09
CA ASP A 152 2.24 0.44 -24.44
C ASP A 152 3.24 0.55 -23.29
N ILE A 153 4.42 -0.07 -23.46
CA ILE A 153 5.44 -0.11 -22.42
C ILE A 153 6.01 1.27 -22.06
N ASN A 154 6.12 2.20 -23.01
CA ASN A 154 6.67 3.52 -22.72
C ASN A 154 5.66 4.35 -21.94
N ASP A 155 4.37 4.27 -22.29
CA ASP A 155 3.30 4.87 -21.49
C ASP A 155 3.27 4.28 -20.08
N LEU A 156 3.34 2.95 -19.96
CA LEU A 156 3.40 2.27 -18.66
C LEU A 156 4.58 2.75 -17.80
N MET A 157 5.76 2.89 -18.39
CA MET A 157 6.94 3.40 -17.68
C MET A 157 6.76 4.86 -17.25
N ARG A 158 6.10 5.71 -18.04
CA ARG A 158 5.75 7.09 -17.64
C ARG A 158 4.80 7.09 -16.46
N GLN A 159 3.74 6.28 -16.50
CA GLN A 159 2.78 6.17 -15.40
C GLN A 159 3.46 5.61 -14.14
N ALA A 160 4.33 4.62 -14.28
CA ALA A 160 5.12 4.09 -13.17
C ALA A 160 6.06 5.14 -12.57
N ILE A 161 6.71 5.98 -13.38
CA ILE A 161 7.52 7.09 -12.88
C ILE A 161 6.68 8.08 -12.08
N LEU A 162 5.51 8.49 -12.58
CA LEU A 162 4.60 9.37 -11.84
C LEU A 162 4.16 8.74 -10.51
N PHE A 163 3.88 7.44 -10.51
CA PHE A 163 3.57 6.67 -9.33
C PHE A 163 4.70 6.75 -8.29
N MET A 164 5.94 6.47 -8.70
CA MET A 164 7.11 6.51 -7.81
C MET A 164 7.41 7.93 -7.32
N VAL A 165 7.19 8.96 -8.14
CA VAL A 165 7.33 10.37 -7.74
C VAL A 165 6.35 10.72 -6.61
N ALA A 166 5.12 10.21 -6.64
CA ALA A 166 4.20 10.38 -5.54
C ALA A 166 4.72 9.73 -4.23
N GLY A 167 5.38 8.57 -4.33
CA GLY A 167 6.09 7.91 -3.22
C GLY A 167 7.25 8.74 -2.65
N VAL A 168 8.06 9.33 -3.54
CA VAL A 168 9.13 10.26 -3.16
C VAL A 168 8.56 11.47 -2.41
N LEU A 169 7.51 12.10 -2.94
CA LEU A 169 6.87 13.25 -2.31
C LEU A 169 6.33 12.91 -0.92
N TRP A 170 5.66 11.76 -0.78
CA TRP A 170 5.19 11.29 0.52
C TRP A 170 6.35 11.10 1.50
N SER A 171 7.42 10.44 1.06
CA SER A 171 8.60 10.17 1.89
C SER A 171 9.29 11.45 2.34
N LEU A 172 9.41 12.45 1.46
CA LEU A 172 9.96 13.76 1.81
C LEU A 172 9.10 14.46 2.87
N VAL A 173 7.77 14.47 2.72
CA VAL A 173 6.87 15.06 3.73
C VAL A 173 7.03 14.34 5.06
N ALA A 174 7.12 13.00 5.07
CA ALA A 174 7.35 12.24 6.29
C ALA A 174 8.70 12.61 6.95
N LEU A 175 9.79 12.74 6.19
CA LEU A 175 11.10 13.12 6.73
C LEU A 175 11.11 14.51 7.37
N PHE A 176 10.48 15.50 6.72
CA PHE A 176 10.50 16.88 7.22
C PHE A 176 9.53 17.13 8.37
N PHE A 177 8.40 16.41 8.42
CA PHE A 177 7.31 16.74 9.34
C PHE A 177 6.96 15.61 10.34
N ARG A 178 7.56 14.40 10.21
CA ARG A 178 7.21 13.22 11.01
C ARG A 178 8.46 12.44 11.45
N GLN A 179 9.17 12.96 12.45
CA GLN A 179 10.41 12.35 13.00
C GLN A 179 10.26 10.86 13.36
N HIS A 180 9.09 10.42 13.84
CA HIS A 180 8.86 9.02 14.20
C HIS A 180 8.81 8.05 13.01
N ASP A 181 8.70 8.56 11.78
CA ASP A 181 8.67 7.77 10.53
C ASP A 181 9.97 7.90 9.72
N GLU A 182 10.96 8.64 10.22
CA GLU A 182 12.20 8.98 9.49
C GLU A 182 12.90 7.76 8.90
N ALA A 183 13.03 6.69 9.69
CA ALA A 183 13.70 5.47 9.25
C ALA A 183 12.97 4.78 8.09
N ILE A 184 11.64 4.73 8.09
CA ILE A 184 10.85 4.10 7.02
C ILE A 184 10.87 5.00 5.78
N ALA A 185 10.64 6.30 5.98
CA ALA A 185 10.61 7.27 4.90
C ALA A 185 11.96 7.36 4.17
N THR A 186 13.09 7.27 4.89
CA THR A 186 14.43 7.27 4.29
C THR A 186 14.64 6.06 3.38
N GLU A 187 14.32 4.87 3.87
CA GLU A 187 14.50 3.63 3.11
C GLU A 187 13.59 3.63 1.86
N TRP A 188 12.34 4.04 2.00
CA TRP A 188 11.42 4.14 0.85
C TRP A 188 11.84 5.18 -0.17
N LEU A 189 12.28 6.36 0.29
CA LEU A 189 12.82 7.41 -0.58
C LEU A 189 13.97 6.89 -1.43
N TRP A 190 14.92 6.15 -0.83
CA TRP A 190 16.04 5.58 -1.57
C TRP A 190 15.58 4.58 -2.61
N ILE A 191 14.69 3.67 -2.24
CA ILE A 191 14.23 2.65 -3.19
C ILE A 191 13.43 3.28 -4.33
N ASP A 192 12.52 4.23 -4.06
CA ASP A 192 11.77 4.94 -5.10
C ASP A 192 12.72 5.70 -6.04
N CYS A 193 13.72 6.40 -5.51
CA CYS A 193 14.74 7.10 -6.31
C CYS A 193 15.49 6.13 -7.24
N ILE A 194 15.93 4.98 -6.70
CA ILE A 194 16.63 3.96 -7.48
C ILE A 194 15.72 3.42 -8.60
N GLN A 195 14.47 3.09 -8.28
CA GLN A 195 13.51 2.60 -9.28
C GLN A 195 13.22 3.65 -10.36
N ILE A 196 13.10 4.94 -10.00
CA ILE A 196 12.93 6.04 -10.96
C ILE A 196 14.13 6.12 -11.90
N VAL A 197 15.36 6.15 -11.36
CA VAL A 197 16.58 6.24 -12.16
C VAL A 197 16.69 5.06 -13.12
N LEU A 198 16.49 3.83 -12.64
CA LEU A 198 16.57 2.63 -13.47
C LEU A 198 15.46 2.60 -14.53
N THR A 199 14.24 3.04 -14.19
CA THR A 199 13.13 3.14 -15.14
C THR A 199 13.44 4.18 -16.22
N LEU A 200 13.99 5.34 -15.86
CA LEU A 200 14.40 6.38 -16.81
C LEU A 200 15.50 5.89 -17.75
N VAL A 201 16.51 5.17 -17.23
CA VAL A 201 17.55 4.56 -18.06
C VAL A 201 16.92 3.62 -19.10
N LEU A 202 16.06 2.70 -18.67
CA LEU A 202 15.36 1.78 -19.58
C LEU A 202 14.44 2.53 -20.57
N PHE A 203 13.86 3.65 -20.16
CA PHE A 203 12.94 4.44 -20.97
C PHE A 203 13.65 5.01 -22.20
N PHE A 204 14.83 5.61 -22.00
CA PHE A 204 15.61 6.25 -23.05
C PHE A 204 16.44 5.30 -23.92
N LEU A 205 16.67 4.05 -23.47
CA LEU A 205 17.37 3.07 -24.28
C LEU A 205 16.50 2.61 -25.48
N PRO A 206 17.08 2.48 -26.69
CA PRO A 206 16.38 2.05 -27.89
C PRO A 206 16.22 0.52 -27.93
N LEU A 207 15.70 -0.06 -26.86
CA LEU A 207 15.45 -1.50 -26.72
C LEU A 207 14.04 -1.86 -27.21
N SER A 208 13.88 -3.11 -27.67
CA SER A 208 12.55 -3.64 -27.96
C SER A 208 11.71 -3.77 -26.68
N PRO A 209 10.38 -3.82 -26.77
CA PRO A 209 9.50 -3.91 -25.59
C PRO A 209 9.85 -5.06 -24.64
N LEU A 210 10.19 -6.23 -25.18
CA LEU A 210 10.61 -7.38 -24.39
C LEU A 210 11.85 -7.09 -23.54
N TRP A 211 12.88 -6.49 -24.15
CA TRP A 211 14.14 -6.19 -23.48
C TRP A 211 14.06 -4.99 -22.54
N LYS A 212 13.00 -4.18 -22.61
CA LYS A 212 12.66 -3.22 -21.54
C LYS A 212 11.88 -3.89 -20.41
N ALA A 213 10.91 -4.75 -20.74
CA ALA A 213 10.00 -5.36 -19.77
C ALA A 213 10.72 -6.29 -18.77
N ILE A 214 11.64 -7.12 -19.26
CA ILE A 214 12.41 -8.06 -18.41
C ILE A 214 13.17 -7.33 -17.29
N PRO A 215 14.11 -6.40 -17.58
CA PRO A 215 14.86 -5.73 -16.53
C PRO A 215 13.94 -4.87 -15.65
N LEU A 216 12.88 -4.26 -16.19
CA LEU A 216 11.91 -3.51 -15.41
C LEU A 216 11.25 -4.39 -14.34
N ALA A 217 10.78 -5.58 -14.73
CA ALA A 217 10.19 -6.55 -13.82
C ALA A 217 11.17 -7.00 -12.74
N LEU A 218 12.41 -7.31 -13.12
CA LEU A 218 13.45 -7.74 -12.19
C LEU A 218 13.80 -6.65 -11.17
N VAL A 219 13.94 -5.41 -11.62
CA VAL A 219 14.18 -4.26 -10.73
C VAL A 219 13.03 -4.10 -9.75
N TYR A 220 11.79 -4.13 -10.23
CA TYR A 220 10.62 -3.89 -9.36
C TYR A 220 10.42 -5.04 -8.37
N LEU A 221 10.66 -6.29 -8.76
CA LEU A 221 10.67 -7.44 -7.84
C LEU A 221 11.78 -7.32 -6.79
N ALA A 222 12.99 -6.92 -7.19
CA ALA A 222 14.09 -6.73 -6.25
C ALA A 222 13.80 -5.61 -5.24
N CYS A 223 13.21 -4.51 -5.68
CA CYS A 223 12.80 -3.40 -4.82
C CYS A 223 11.65 -3.79 -3.88
N SER A 224 10.65 -4.53 -4.37
CA SER A 224 9.58 -5.09 -3.54
C SER A 224 10.14 -6.02 -2.45
N PHE A 225 11.14 -6.84 -2.78
CA PHE A 225 11.82 -7.67 -1.80
C PHE A 225 12.64 -6.85 -0.79
N ALA A 226 13.27 -5.75 -1.23
CA ALA A 226 13.95 -4.82 -0.33
C ALA A 226 12.98 -4.20 0.69
N ASP A 227 11.75 -3.84 0.28
CA ASP A 227 10.73 -3.38 1.22
C ASP A 227 10.43 -4.44 2.26
N LEU A 228 10.17 -5.69 1.87
CA LEU A 228 9.88 -6.77 2.82
C LEU A 228 10.97 -6.91 3.89
N ARG A 229 12.24 -6.68 3.54
CA ARG A 229 13.34 -6.66 4.52
C ARG A 229 13.26 -5.49 5.50
N VAL A 230 12.90 -4.29 5.03
CA VAL A 230 12.68 -3.11 5.90
C VAL A 230 11.53 -3.38 6.88
N LEU A 231 10.48 -4.06 6.42
CA LEU A 231 9.31 -4.38 7.23
C LEU A 231 9.59 -5.49 8.25
N ALA A 232 10.47 -6.44 7.93
CA ALA A 232 10.88 -7.52 8.82
C ALA A 232 11.80 -7.07 9.97
N ARG A 233 12.37 -5.85 9.92
CA ARG A 233 13.21 -5.34 11.01
C ARG A 233 12.38 -5.19 12.30
N PRO A 234 12.85 -5.70 13.45
CA PRO A 234 12.19 -5.49 14.73
C PRO A 234 12.03 -3.99 14.99
N THR A 235 10.83 -3.57 15.34
CA THR A 235 10.60 -2.20 15.83
C THR A 235 11.16 -2.10 17.24
N SER A 236 12.43 -1.69 17.34
CA SER A 236 13.06 -1.26 18.59
C SER A 236 12.33 -0.07 19.17
#